data_AF-A0A9E4G1U7-F1
#
_entry.id   AF-A0A9E4G1U7-F1
#
_cell.length_a   1.000
_cell.length_b   1.000
_cell.length_c   1.000
_cell.angle_alpha   90.00
_cell.angle_beta   90.00
_cell.angle_gamma   90.00
#
_symmetry.space_group_name_H-M   'P 1'
#
loop_
_entity.id
_entity.type
_entity.pdbx_description
1 polymer ?
#
loop_
_entity_poly.entity_id
_entity_poly.type
_entity_poly.pdbx_seq_one_letter_code
_entity_poly.pdbx_strand_id
1 'polypeptide(L)'
;MAPSDLIDHFDARAVFRGLLDGEDYRNRVAGSCIYRCPRCGHRIRFRWRSFYQAKGRSPFQRRLRRIFDDLTPALPADEQGCIDFHCPACQAPTRIIYSAHDYTKIAYHFDIYAVLVGAGKTQK
;
A
#
# COMPACT_ATOMS: atom_id res chain seq x y z
N MET A 1 -21.52 9.21 15.19
CA MET A 1 -20.29 8.81 14.46
C MET A 1 -19.97 7.39 14.86
N ALA A 2 -20.00 6.44 13.92
CA ALA A 2 -19.67 5.05 14.21
C ALA A 2 -18.13 4.89 14.33
N PRO A 3 -17.61 4.16 15.33
CA PRO A 3 -16.17 4.01 15.58
C PRO A 3 -15.44 3.08 14.59
N SER A 4 -16.04 2.77 13.43
CA SER A 4 -15.56 1.76 12.47
C SER A 4 -14.75 2.30 11.29
N ASP A 5 -14.63 3.62 11.12
CA ASP A 5 -14.20 4.22 9.86
C ASP A 5 -12.88 5.02 9.98
N LEU A 6 -12.11 4.85 11.06
CA LEU A 6 -10.81 5.53 11.19
C LEU A 6 -9.78 4.86 10.25
N ILE A 7 -9.45 5.54 9.16
CA ILE A 7 -8.35 5.19 8.26
C ILE A 7 -7.19 6.13 8.55
N ASP A 8 -6.07 5.55 8.99
CA ASP A 8 -4.85 6.30 9.27
C ASP A 8 -3.90 6.26 8.07
N HIS A 9 -3.16 7.35 7.89
CA HIS A 9 -2.15 7.50 6.86
C HIS A 9 -0.77 7.22 7.44
N PHE A 10 0.00 6.35 6.78
CA PHE A 10 1.36 6.00 7.16
C PHE A 10 2.34 6.31 6.04
N ASP A 11 3.49 6.88 6.42
CA ASP A 11 4.66 6.97 5.55
C ASP A 11 5.15 5.55 5.21
N ALA A 12 5.48 5.32 3.94
CA ALA A 12 5.94 4.02 3.49
C ALA A 12 7.21 3.54 4.24
N ARG A 13 8.14 4.42 4.61
CA ARG A 13 9.35 4.08 5.39
C ARG A 13 9.04 3.62 6.80
N ALA A 14 7.96 4.12 7.39
CA ALA A 14 7.55 3.72 8.73
C ALA A 14 7.04 2.26 8.77
N VAL A 15 6.51 1.77 7.65
CA VAL A 15 5.84 0.45 7.57
C VAL A 15 6.52 -0.54 6.65
N PHE A 16 7.44 -0.13 5.78
CA PHE A 16 8.20 -1.02 4.90
C PHE A 16 9.68 -1.09 5.27
N ARG A 17 10.24 -2.31 5.17
CA ARG A 17 11.70 -2.55 5.14
C ARG A 17 12.13 -3.08 3.78
N GLY A 18 13.38 -2.79 3.41
CA GLY A 18 13.98 -3.23 2.13
C GLY A 18 13.65 -2.32 0.95
N LEU A 19 13.26 -1.08 1.23
CA LEU A 19 13.18 -0.01 0.24
C LEU A 19 14.61 0.51 -0.01
N LEU A 20 14.96 0.77 -1.26
CA LEU A 20 16.22 1.40 -1.61
C LEU A 20 16.11 2.92 -1.48
N ASP A 21 17.19 3.55 -1.02
CA ASP A 21 17.37 5.00 -1.11
C ASP A 21 17.72 5.38 -2.55
N GLY A 22 17.11 6.45 -3.04
CA GLY A 22 17.46 7.10 -4.31
C GLY A 22 17.60 8.60 -4.09
N GLU A 23 18.37 9.26 -4.95
CA GLU A 23 18.71 10.69 -4.84
C GLU A 23 17.47 11.62 -4.77
N ASP A 24 16.31 11.16 -5.24
CA ASP A 24 15.04 11.91 -5.26
C ASP A 24 14.00 11.48 -4.18
N TYR A 25 14.42 10.87 -3.05
CA TYR A 25 13.51 10.51 -1.95
C TYR A 25 12.37 9.52 -2.31
N ARG A 26 12.55 8.66 -3.31
CA ARG A 26 11.51 7.69 -3.71
C ARG A 26 11.76 6.31 -3.10
N ASN A 27 10.78 5.81 -2.35
CA ASN A 27 10.82 4.51 -1.67
C ASN A 27 10.71 3.35 -2.66
N ARG A 28 11.85 2.94 -3.22
CA ARG A 28 11.90 2.03 -4.36
C ARG A 28 11.94 0.55 -3.97
N VAL A 29 11.15 -0.27 -4.64
CA VAL A 29 11.20 -1.75 -4.54
C VAL A 29 12.00 -2.34 -5.70
N ALA A 30 13.21 -2.84 -5.43
CA ALA A 30 14.05 -3.49 -6.46
C ALA A 30 13.80 -5.00 -6.63
N GLY A 31 13.08 -5.64 -5.70
CA GLY A 31 12.77 -7.07 -5.81
C GLY A 31 11.72 -7.55 -4.82
N SER A 32 11.97 -7.35 -3.53
CA SER A 32 10.99 -7.60 -2.48
C SER A 32 11.11 -6.60 -1.35
N CYS A 33 9.98 -6.22 -0.76
CA CYS A 33 9.93 -5.42 0.47
C CYS A 33 9.08 -6.16 1.52
N ILE A 34 9.28 -5.79 2.79
CA ILE A 34 8.52 -6.35 3.90
C ILE A 34 7.65 -5.24 4.47
N TYR A 35 6.34 -5.36 4.29
CA TYR A 35 5.35 -4.56 4.98
C TYR A 35 5.18 -5.07 6.41
N ARG A 36 5.18 -4.18 7.40
CA ARG A 36 4.80 -4.43 8.78
C ARG A 36 3.49 -3.70 9.03
N CYS A 37 2.43 -4.46 9.29
CA CYS A 37 1.13 -3.88 9.60
C CYS A 37 1.22 -2.97 10.83
N PRO A 38 0.85 -1.69 10.74
CA PRO A 38 0.97 -0.76 11.86
C PRO A 38 -0.05 -1.04 12.97
N ARG A 39 -1.11 -1.82 12.69
CA ARG A 39 -2.13 -2.19 13.68
C ARG A 39 -1.72 -3.34 14.59
N CYS A 40 -1.05 -4.36 14.05
CA CYS A 40 -0.76 -5.61 14.79
C CYS A 40 0.70 -6.06 14.69
N GLY A 41 1.54 -5.37 13.93
CA GLY A 41 2.94 -5.73 13.73
C GLY A 41 3.19 -6.93 12.80
N HIS A 42 2.15 -7.59 12.27
CA HIS A 42 2.30 -8.72 11.36
C HIS A 42 3.08 -8.34 10.09
N ARG A 43 3.96 -9.23 9.63
CA ARG A 43 4.89 -8.97 8.53
C ARG A 43 4.42 -9.67 7.26
N ILE A 44 4.25 -8.92 6.18
CA ILE A 44 3.85 -9.42 4.86
C ILE A 44 4.98 -9.13 3.88
N ARG A 45 5.40 -10.15 3.12
CA ARG A 45 6.43 -9.99 2.10
C ARG A 45 5.76 -9.69 0.76
N PHE A 46 6.04 -8.52 0.21
CA PHE A 46 5.65 -8.16 -1.15
C PHE A 46 6.82 -8.40 -2.10
N ARG A 47 6.53 -8.99 -3.26
CA ARG A 47 7.48 -9.08 -4.38
C ARG A 47 7.07 -8.04 -5.41
N TRP A 48 8.00 -7.59 -6.26
CA TRP A 48 7.70 -6.63 -7.33
C TRP A 48 6.50 -7.06 -8.19
N ARG A 49 6.36 -8.37 -8.47
CA ARG A 49 5.20 -8.92 -9.21
C ARG A 49 3.85 -8.68 -8.52
N SER A 50 3.81 -8.57 -7.21
CA SER A 50 2.59 -8.27 -6.45
C SER A 50 2.00 -6.92 -6.85
N PHE A 51 2.85 -5.96 -7.22
CA PHE A 51 2.44 -4.63 -7.69
C PHE A 51 1.94 -4.64 -9.14
N TYR A 52 2.38 -5.58 -9.97
CA TYR A 52 1.77 -5.80 -11.29
C TYR A 52 0.40 -6.44 -11.20
N GLN A 53 0.28 -7.52 -10.42
CA GLN A 53 -0.91 -8.36 -10.40
C GLN A 53 -2.10 -7.72 -9.67
N ALA A 54 -1.83 -6.77 -8.78
CA ALA A 54 -2.86 -6.09 -8.00
C ALA A 54 -3.58 -4.96 -8.77
N LYS A 55 -3.05 -4.52 -9.93
CA LYS A 55 -3.62 -3.38 -10.66
C LYS A 55 -5.08 -3.64 -11.02
N GLY A 56 -5.99 -2.83 -10.46
CA GLY A 56 -7.41 -2.82 -10.80
C GLY A 56 -8.29 -3.85 -10.06
N ARG A 57 -7.75 -4.66 -9.15
CA ARG A 57 -8.54 -5.61 -8.34
C ARG A 57 -8.46 -5.24 -6.86
N SER A 58 -9.61 -4.90 -6.28
CA SER A 58 -9.74 -4.60 -4.85
C SER A 58 -10.68 -5.61 -4.19
N PRO A 59 -10.31 -6.23 -3.06
CA PRO A 59 -11.20 -7.08 -2.27
C PRO A 59 -12.16 -6.28 -1.40
N PHE A 60 -12.09 -4.94 -1.40
CA PHE A 60 -12.96 -4.11 -0.59
C PHE A 60 -14.35 -3.98 -1.21
N GLN A 61 -15.37 -4.00 -0.35
CA GLN A 61 -16.73 -3.66 -0.75
C GLN A 61 -16.79 -2.19 -1.23
N ARG A 62 -17.75 -1.89 -2.11
CA ARG A 62 -17.89 -0.57 -2.77
C ARG A 62 -17.82 0.62 -1.81
N ARG A 63 -18.47 0.52 -0.64
CA ARG A 63 -18.46 1.60 0.37
C ARG A 63 -17.05 1.84 0.92
N LEU A 64 -16.38 0.79 1.39
CA LEU A 64 -15.03 0.89 1.95
C LEU A 64 -14.03 1.35 0.89
N ARG A 65 -14.12 0.78 -0.33
CA ARG A 65 -13.29 1.19 -1.46
C ARG A 65 -13.41 2.69 -1.73
N ARG A 66 -14.63 3.22 -1.73
CA ARG A 66 -14.88 4.66 -1.95
C ARG A 66 -14.20 5.52 -0.89
N ILE A 67 -14.25 5.13 0.39
CA ILE A 67 -13.57 5.88 1.46
C ILE A 67 -12.06 5.90 1.22
N PHE A 68 -11.46 4.76 0.83
CA PHE A 68 -10.04 4.75 0.47
C PHE A 68 -9.76 5.56 -0.80
N ASP A 69 -10.65 5.55 -1.80
CA ASP A 69 -10.50 6.34 -3.03
C ASP A 69 -10.51 7.84 -2.72
N ASP A 70 -11.43 8.28 -1.83
CA ASP A 70 -11.55 9.68 -1.39
C ASP A 70 -10.33 10.16 -0.57
N LEU A 71 -9.63 9.23 0.12
CA LEU A 71 -8.42 9.52 0.92
C LEU A 71 -7.10 9.30 0.16
N THR A 72 -7.14 8.71 -1.03
CA THR A 72 -5.95 8.54 -1.88
C THR A 72 -5.51 9.93 -2.36
N PRO A 73 -4.24 10.34 -2.14
CA PRO A 73 -3.73 11.59 -2.68
C PRO A 73 -3.83 11.63 -4.21
N ALA A 74 -4.19 12.78 -4.78
CA ALA A 74 -4.17 12.97 -6.21
C ALA A 74 -2.73 12.93 -6.73
N LEU A 75 -2.37 11.86 -7.43
CA LEU A 75 -1.13 11.76 -8.22
C LEU A 75 -1.50 11.80 -9.71
N PRO A 76 -0.55 12.12 -10.61
CA PRO A 76 -0.75 11.99 -12.06
C PRO A 76 -1.32 10.60 -12.40
N ALA A 77 -2.45 10.59 -13.12
CA ALA A 77 -3.26 9.38 -13.32
C ALA A 77 -2.56 8.29 -14.14
N ASP A 78 -1.57 8.68 -14.93
CA ASP A 78 -0.71 7.82 -15.73
C ASP A 78 0.30 7.02 -14.91
N GLU A 79 0.54 7.42 -13.67
CA GLU A 79 1.57 6.83 -12.80
C GLU A 79 0.99 6.08 -11.59
N GLN A 80 -0.26 6.34 -11.19
CA GLN A 80 -0.79 5.85 -9.91
C GLN A 80 -1.33 4.40 -9.95
N GLY A 81 -0.78 3.55 -9.08
CA GLY A 81 -1.27 2.21 -8.76
C GLY A 81 -1.69 2.11 -7.29
N CYS A 82 -2.63 1.21 -7.01
CA CYS A 82 -3.00 0.84 -5.64
C CYS A 82 -3.06 -0.68 -5.47
N ILE A 83 -2.67 -1.15 -4.28
CA ILE A 83 -2.89 -2.52 -3.82
C ILE A 83 -3.80 -2.49 -2.61
N ASP A 84 -4.97 -3.12 -2.73
CA ASP A 84 -5.92 -3.27 -1.64
C ASP A 84 -5.87 -4.69 -1.09
N PHE A 85 -5.76 -4.83 0.22
CA PHE A 85 -5.79 -6.14 0.90
C PHE A 85 -6.25 -6.01 2.36
N HIS A 86 -6.61 -7.12 2.98
CA HIS A 86 -6.80 -7.19 4.43
C HIS A 86 -5.54 -7.79 5.06
N CYS A 87 -5.06 -7.20 6.16
CA CYS A 87 -3.98 -7.81 6.94
C CYS A 87 -4.41 -9.23 7.36
N PRO A 88 -3.62 -10.28 7.07
CA PRO A 88 -4.05 -11.65 7.35
C PRO A 88 -4.21 -11.93 8.85
N ALA A 89 -3.49 -11.20 9.71
CA ALA A 89 -3.56 -11.37 11.16
C ALA A 89 -4.74 -10.61 11.79
N CYS A 90 -4.77 -9.28 11.69
CA CYS A 90 -5.81 -8.47 12.34
C CYS A 90 -6.97 -8.07 11.43
N GLN A 91 -6.97 -8.49 10.16
CA GLN A 91 -8.01 -8.16 9.18
C GLN A 91 -8.20 -6.65 8.93
N ALA A 92 -7.21 -5.82 9.30
CA ALA A 92 -7.24 -4.39 8.98
C ALA A 92 -7.21 -4.17 7.46
N PRO A 93 -8.17 -3.44 6.88
CA PRO A 93 -8.12 -3.10 5.47
C PRO A 93 -6.95 -2.15 5.24
N THR A 94 -6.13 -2.46 4.24
CA THR A 94 -4.91 -1.73 3.91
C THR A 94 -4.87 -1.42 2.42
N ARG A 95 -4.56 -0.16 2.08
CA ARG A 95 -4.24 0.26 0.73
C ARG A 95 -2.78 0.73 0.67
N ILE A 96 -2.00 0.17 -0.25
CA ILE A 96 -0.67 0.67 -0.61
C ILE A 96 -0.81 1.50 -1.87
N ILE A 97 -0.28 2.72 -1.85
CA ILE A 97 -0.31 3.66 -2.97
C ILE A 97 1.10 3.77 -3.53
N TYR A 98 1.26 3.50 -4.82
CA TYR A 98 2.56 3.46 -5.48
C TYR A 98 2.52 4.08 -6.87
N SER A 99 3.68 4.50 -7.38
CA SER A 99 3.89 4.72 -8.81
C SER A 99 4.67 3.57 -9.41
N ALA A 100 4.32 3.19 -10.65
CA ALA A 100 5.10 2.25 -11.44
C ALA A 100 5.72 2.99 -12.61
N HIS A 101 7.05 3.04 -12.66
CA HIS A 101 7.78 3.66 -13.76
C HIS A 101 8.49 2.58 -14.59
N ASP A 102 8.36 2.68 -15.91
CA ASP A 102 9.11 1.89 -16.88
C ASP A 102 10.34 2.69 -17.31
N TYR A 103 11.51 2.36 -16.76
CA TYR A 103 12.71 3.17 -17.03
C TYR A 103 13.40 2.75 -18.32
N THR A 104 13.21 1.51 -18.80
CA THR A 104 14.00 0.95 -19.93
C THR A 104 13.36 -0.22 -20.69
N LYS A 105 12.08 -0.55 -20.49
CA LYS A 105 11.42 -1.80 -20.95
C LYS A 105 12.01 -3.11 -20.39
N ILE A 106 13.05 -3.02 -19.55
CA ILE A 106 13.78 -4.16 -18.96
C ILE A 106 13.70 -4.12 -17.43
N ALA A 107 13.64 -2.91 -16.83
CA ALA A 107 13.54 -2.73 -15.39
C ALA A 107 12.35 -1.84 -15.03
N TYR A 108 11.45 -2.41 -14.22
CA TYR A 108 10.36 -1.68 -13.59
C TYR A 108 10.75 -1.31 -12.16
N HIS A 109 10.49 -0.07 -11.79
CA HIS A 109 10.60 0.34 -10.40
C HIS A 109 9.26 0.81 -9.85
N PHE A 110 9.04 0.49 -8.58
CA PHE A 110 7.84 0.85 -7.85
C PHE A 110 8.21 1.76 -6.70
N ASP A 111 7.66 2.96 -6.73
CA ASP A 111 7.88 3.96 -5.69
C ASP A 111 6.64 4.00 -4.80
N ILE A 112 6.79 3.63 -3.53
CA ILE A 112 5.68 3.62 -2.57
C ILE A 112 5.54 4.99 -1.90
N TYR A 113 4.39 5.63 -2.09
CA TYR A 113 4.13 6.97 -1.55
C TYR A 113 3.51 6.90 -0.16
N ALA A 114 2.48 6.08 -0.02
CA ALA A 114 1.63 6.12 1.16
C ALA A 114 1.00 4.75 1.42
N VAL A 115 0.66 4.54 2.68
CA VAL A 115 -0.16 3.40 3.10
C VAL A 115 -1.33 3.90 3.94
N LEU A 116 -2.53 3.58 3.51
CA LEU A 116 -3.76 3.85 4.26
C LEU A 116 -4.16 2.57 5.00
N VAL A 117 -4.47 2.66 6.30
CA VAL A 117 -4.80 1.48 7.12
C VAL A 117 -6.02 1.76 8.00
N GLY A 118 -7.09 1.01 7.77
CA GLY A 118 -8.27 1.04 8.64
C GLY A 118 -8.05 0.36 9.99
N ALA A 119 -9.07 0.39 10.84
CA ALA A 119 -9.07 -0.38 12.08
C ALA A 119 -8.99 -1.89 11.80
N GLY A 120 -8.19 -2.60 12.60
CA GLY A 120 -8.21 -4.07 12.60
C GLY A 120 -9.33 -4.61 13.50
N LYS A 121 -9.66 -5.88 13.34
CA LYS A 121 -10.37 -6.62 14.38
C LYS A 121 -9.44 -6.73 15.58
N THR A 122 -9.87 -6.22 16.73
CA THR A 122 -9.21 -6.48 18.01
C THR A 122 -9.17 -7.99 18.19
N GLN A 123 -7.99 -8.60 18.11
CA GLN A 123 -7.84 -9.98 18.53
C GLN A 123 -8.10 -9.96 20.04
N LYS A 124 -9.21 -10.57 20.46
CA LYS A 124 -9.48 -10.87 21.87
C LYS A 124 -8.56 -11.98 22.33
#